data_AF-A0A256W910-F1
#
_entry.id   AF-A0A256W910-F1
#
_cell.length_a   1.000
_cell.length_b   1.000
_cell.length_c   1.000
_cell.angle_alpha   90.00
_cell.angle_beta   90.00
_cell.angle_gamma   90.00
#
_symmetry.space_group_name_H-M   'P 1'
#
loop_
_entity.id
_entity.type
_entity.pdbx_description
1 polymer ?
#
loop_
_entity_poly.entity_id
_entity_poly.type
_entity_poly.pdbx_seq_one_letter_code
_entity_poly.pdbx_strand_id
1 'polypeptide(L)'
;MRQIVETIALVPEQLNRIFFIRETSELLNVKEEVLTNEVAKILRKEHYKKQDKYNREQSQPKPTTTISGPAPGLGDEPPDDFFNDDAQQGEGPNTAPPINVESKSKPFELEVVRMLLNFGEVEFDPEIAKVEESVEVEEEEAEAEIISVIEFIIGDLLEDEIEFDDEVFSIIYKEYAEAFENDKLLKANYFVNHEDERVRKTTGDLLAENHSLSPLWFEKHQISITPENDTEVVARACFECIYSLKINKISEMKKNLLASIAVQGLSVEQQNDILVKYRNYDKMQNELNVGLGRFIGGKS
;
A
#
# COMPACT_ATOMS: atom_id res chain seq x y z
N MET A 1 5.86 26.59 18.70
CA MET A 1 5.40 25.31 18.13
C MET A 1 6.16 24.99 16.85
N ARG A 2 6.00 25.77 15.77
CA ARG A 2 6.68 25.57 14.48
C ARG A 2 8.18 25.25 14.54
N GLN A 3 8.99 26.01 15.29
CA GLN A 3 10.43 25.75 15.44
C GLN A 3 10.78 24.39 16.10
N ILE A 4 9.92 23.90 17.00
CA ILE A 4 10.12 22.61 17.68
C ILE A 4 9.81 21.48 16.70
N VAL A 5 8.71 21.60 15.95
CA VAL A 5 8.32 20.66 14.89
C VAL A 5 9.40 20.62 13.79
N GLU A 6 9.93 21.77 13.38
CA GLU A 6 11.08 21.86 12.46
C GLU A 6 12.33 21.16 13.01
N THR A 7 12.58 21.25 14.33
CA THR A 7 13.72 20.57 14.97
C THR A 7 13.52 19.05 15.01
N ILE A 8 12.30 18.58 15.30
CA ILE A 8 11.97 17.14 15.28
C ILE A 8 12.05 16.57 13.86
N ALA A 9 11.65 17.34 12.84
CA ALA A 9 11.78 16.93 11.44
C ALA A 9 13.23 16.72 10.99
N LEU A 10 14.21 17.38 11.63
CA LEU A 10 15.64 17.18 11.32
C LEU A 10 16.22 15.87 11.87
N VAL A 11 15.48 15.14 12.71
CA VAL A 11 15.91 13.84 13.22
C VAL A 11 15.77 12.81 12.08
N PRO A 12 16.84 12.16 11.60
CA PRO A 12 16.73 11.25 10.45
C PRO A 12 15.96 9.97 10.79
N GLU A 13 16.20 9.40 11.97
CA GLU A 13 15.62 8.12 12.41
C GLU A 13 14.19 8.25 12.93
N GLN A 14 13.27 7.44 12.39
CA GLN A 14 11.84 7.47 12.74
C GLN A 14 11.58 7.15 14.21
N LEU A 15 12.25 6.14 14.78
CA LEU A 15 12.07 5.77 16.19
C LEU A 15 12.45 6.92 17.15
N ASN A 16 13.54 7.62 16.84
CA ASN A 16 13.94 8.79 17.62
C ASN A 16 12.94 9.93 17.43
N ARG A 17 12.43 10.12 16.21
CA ARG A 17 11.40 11.12 15.92
C ARG A 17 10.12 10.88 16.72
N ILE A 18 9.63 9.64 16.80
CA ILE A 18 8.46 9.24 17.59
C ILE A 18 8.70 9.54 19.08
N PHE A 19 9.87 9.18 19.60
CA PHE A 19 10.23 9.48 20.99
C PHE A 19 10.17 10.99 21.29
N PHE A 20 10.74 11.83 20.40
CA PHE A 20 10.71 13.27 20.57
C PHE A 20 9.32 13.88 20.42
N ILE A 21 8.46 13.33 19.54
CA ILE A 21 7.05 13.74 19.41
C ILE A 21 6.31 13.51 20.72
N ARG A 22 6.47 12.32 21.32
CA ARG A 22 5.85 11.97 22.60
C ARG A 22 6.32 12.87 23.74
N GLU A 23 7.64 13.06 23.89
CA GLU A 23 8.20 13.93 24.93
C GLU A 23 7.74 15.39 24.76
N THR A 24 7.64 15.87 23.53
CA THR A 24 7.18 17.22 23.21
C THR A 24 5.68 17.41 23.45
N SER A 25 4.87 16.38 23.17
CA SER A 25 3.44 16.34 23.49
C SER A 25 3.19 16.53 24.98
N GLU A 26 3.93 15.81 25.82
CA GLU A 26 3.85 15.92 27.28
C GLU A 26 4.32 17.29 27.77
N LEU A 27 5.44 17.81 27.25
CA LEU A 27 6.00 19.10 27.67
C LEU A 27 5.12 20.29 27.27
N LEU A 28 4.47 20.23 26.10
CA LEU A 28 3.65 21.32 25.57
C LEU A 28 2.15 21.15 25.87
N ASN A 29 1.75 20.02 26.43
CA ASN A 29 0.35 19.63 26.67
C ASN A 29 -0.51 19.74 25.40
N VAL A 30 0.00 19.22 24.28
CA VAL A 30 -0.64 19.17 22.96
C VAL A 30 -0.72 17.71 22.53
N LYS A 31 -1.80 17.29 21.87
CA LYS A 31 -1.94 15.90 21.39
C LYS A 31 -0.81 15.51 20.45
N GLU A 32 -0.28 14.29 20.61
CA GLU A 32 0.77 13.71 19.73
C GLU A 32 0.37 13.78 18.27
N GLU A 33 -0.86 13.40 17.93
CA GLU A 33 -1.42 13.43 16.58
C GLU A 33 -1.22 14.79 15.88
N VAL A 34 -1.38 15.91 16.60
CA VAL A 34 -1.18 17.25 16.04
C VAL A 34 0.30 17.48 15.71
N LEU A 35 1.20 17.06 16.59
CA LEU A 35 2.65 17.17 16.36
C LEU A 35 3.11 16.23 15.26
N THR A 36 2.60 14.99 15.19
CA THR A 36 2.87 14.03 14.13
C THR A 36 2.47 14.60 12.77
N ASN A 37 1.26 15.14 12.66
CA ASN A 37 0.77 15.77 11.42
C ASN A 37 1.64 16.96 11.00
N GLU A 38 2.01 17.84 11.93
CA GLU A 38 2.87 18.98 11.63
C GLU A 38 4.30 18.58 11.26
N VAL A 39 4.86 17.54 11.91
CA VAL A 39 6.19 17.01 11.56
C VAL A 39 6.15 16.36 10.18
N ALA A 40 5.12 15.57 9.90
CA ALA A 40 4.91 14.94 8.60
C ALA A 40 4.82 15.99 7.48
N LYS A 41 4.05 17.08 7.68
CA LYS A 41 4.00 18.21 6.73
C LYS A 41 5.37 18.79 6.40
N ILE A 42 6.26 18.94 7.40
CA ILE A 42 7.61 19.48 7.17
C ILE A 42 8.48 18.49 6.39
N LEU A 43 8.45 17.22 6.78
CA LEU A 43 9.19 16.16 6.09
C LEU A 43 8.76 16.05 4.63
N ARG A 44 7.45 16.07 4.37
CA ARG A 44 6.88 16.07 3.01
C ARG A 44 7.36 17.27 2.19
N LYS A 45 7.32 18.49 2.74
CA LYS A 45 7.81 19.70 2.03
C LYS A 45 9.31 19.64 1.71
N GLU A 46 10.13 19.05 2.57
CA GLU A 46 11.56 18.87 2.30
C GLU A 46 11.80 17.74 1.28
N HIS A 47 10.99 16.69 1.31
CA HIS A 47 10.99 15.60 0.34
C HIS A 47 10.75 16.11 -1.10
N TYR A 48 9.68 16.86 -1.33
CA TYR A 48 9.35 17.43 -2.65
C TYR A 48 10.49 18.27 -3.24
N LYS A 49 11.12 19.13 -2.44
CA LYS A 49 12.24 19.97 -2.90
C LYS A 49 13.46 19.17 -3.32
N LYS A 50 13.74 18.05 -2.64
CA LYS A 50 14.85 17.15 -2.99
C LYS A 50 14.54 16.35 -4.25
N GLN A 51 13.29 15.91 -4.41
CA GLN A 51 12.80 15.17 -5.58
C GLN A 51 12.86 16.01 -6.86
N ASP A 52 12.39 17.25 -6.82
CA ASP A 52 12.50 18.20 -7.95
C ASP A 52 13.94 18.36 -8.43
N LYS A 53 14.88 18.40 -7.48
CA LYS A 53 16.31 18.52 -7.77
C LYS A 53 16.86 17.25 -8.41
N TYR A 54 16.52 16.06 -7.89
CA TYR A 54 16.95 14.77 -8.44
C TYR A 54 16.44 14.54 -9.87
N ASN A 55 15.15 14.81 -10.14
CA ASN A 55 14.55 14.66 -11.46
C ASN A 55 15.20 15.59 -12.51
N ARG A 56 15.59 16.80 -12.09
CA ARG A 56 16.30 17.77 -12.94
C ARG A 56 17.72 17.35 -13.27
N GLU A 57 18.39 16.64 -12.36
CA GLU A 57 19.74 16.11 -12.54
C GLU A 57 19.76 14.85 -13.45
N GLN A 58 18.71 14.02 -13.42
CA GLN A 58 18.58 12.85 -14.31
C GLN A 58 18.12 13.16 -15.74
N SER A 59 17.53 14.34 -15.95
CA SER A 59 17.03 14.77 -17.27
C SER A 59 18.12 15.32 -18.21
N GLN A 60 19.41 15.25 -17.84
CA GLN A 60 20.49 15.59 -18.77
C GLN A 60 20.79 14.41 -19.72
N PRO A 61 20.71 14.60 -21.06
CA PRO A 61 20.92 13.53 -22.01
C PRO A 61 22.39 13.10 -22.05
N LYS A 62 22.65 11.82 -21.76
CA LYS A 62 23.93 11.16 -22.11
C LYS A 62 23.95 10.86 -23.63
N PRO A 63 25.11 10.99 -24.30
CA PRO A 63 25.20 10.79 -25.75
C PRO A 63 25.08 9.31 -26.13
N THR A 64 24.05 8.98 -26.93
CA THR A 64 23.79 7.65 -27.49
C THR A 64 24.81 7.30 -28.58
N THR A 65 25.53 6.19 -28.40
CA THR A 65 26.30 5.54 -29.46
C THR A 65 25.39 4.57 -30.21
N THR A 66 25.25 4.79 -31.52
CA THR A 66 24.51 3.97 -32.48
C THR A 66 25.21 2.65 -32.76
N ILE A 67 24.52 1.52 -32.61
CA ILE A 67 24.87 0.28 -33.31
C ILE A 67 23.59 -0.33 -33.89
N SER A 68 23.60 -0.47 -35.21
CA SER A 68 22.61 -1.09 -36.07
C SER A 68 22.81 -2.61 -36.16
N GLY A 69 21.72 -3.39 -36.14
CA GLY A 69 21.71 -4.82 -36.44
C GLY A 69 20.28 -5.32 -36.76
N PRO A 70 20.07 -6.15 -37.79
CA PRO A 70 18.75 -6.45 -38.34
C PRO A 70 18.06 -7.67 -37.69
N ALA A 71 16.72 -7.69 -37.76
CA ALA A 71 15.84 -8.75 -37.30
C ALA A 71 15.87 -10.01 -38.21
N PRO A 72 15.74 -11.23 -37.65
CA PRO A 72 15.35 -12.41 -38.39
C PRO A 72 13.84 -12.71 -38.25
N GLY A 73 13.21 -13.04 -39.38
CA GLY A 73 11.80 -13.41 -39.48
C GLY A 73 11.48 -14.80 -38.93
N LEU A 74 10.25 -14.96 -38.46
CA LEU A 74 9.65 -16.21 -38.01
C LEU A 74 8.57 -16.61 -39.03
N GLY A 75 8.90 -17.59 -39.86
CA GLY A 75 7.94 -18.48 -40.50
C GLY A 75 8.29 -19.89 -40.05
N ASP A 76 7.32 -20.57 -39.45
CA ASP A 76 6.97 -21.99 -39.64
C ASP A 76 6.01 -22.42 -38.51
N GLU A 77 4.84 -22.88 -38.92
CA GLU A 77 3.81 -23.52 -38.08
C GLU A 77 4.37 -24.79 -37.39
N PRO A 78 3.92 -25.11 -36.17
CA PRO A 78 4.28 -26.36 -35.52
C PRO A 78 3.55 -27.57 -36.16
N PRO A 79 4.18 -28.75 -36.27
CA PRO A 79 3.62 -29.93 -36.92
C PRO A 79 2.46 -30.62 -36.17
N ASP A 80 1.61 -31.29 -36.95
CA ASP A 80 0.33 -31.98 -36.62
C ASP A 80 0.41 -33.23 -35.70
N ASP A 81 1.42 -33.38 -34.85
CA ASP A 81 1.59 -34.59 -34.00
C ASP A 81 1.26 -34.38 -32.51
N PHE A 82 0.44 -33.37 -32.16
CA PHE A 82 0.07 -33.10 -30.75
C PHE A 82 -1.28 -33.71 -30.30
N PHE A 83 -1.95 -34.47 -31.15
CA PHE A 83 -3.12 -35.27 -30.79
C PHE A 83 -2.76 -36.75 -30.86
N ASN A 84 -2.34 -37.33 -29.74
CA ASN A 84 -2.35 -38.79 -29.60
C ASN A 84 -3.27 -39.18 -28.44
N ASP A 85 -4.41 -39.72 -28.83
CA ASP A 85 -5.46 -40.33 -28.04
C ASP A 85 -5.13 -41.83 -27.94
N ASP A 86 -4.63 -42.27 -26.78
CA ASP A 86 -4.82 -43.63 -26.22
C ASP A 86 -3.76 -43.96 -25.15
N ALA A 87 -4.16 -43.85 -23.88
CA ALA A 87 -3.66 -44.70 -22.80
C ALA A 87 -4.61 -44.64 -21.58
N GLN A 88 -5.63 -45.51 -21.56
CA GLN A 88 -6.38 -45.84 -20.35
C GLN A 88 -5.69 -46.98 -19.55
N GLN A 89 -5.80 -46.87 -18.22
CA GLN A 89 -5.76 -47.90 -17.14
C GLN A 89 -4.47 -48.06 -16.31
N GLY A 90 -4.59 -47.82 -14.99
CA GLY A 90 -3.69 -48.32 -13.94
C GLY A 90 -3.72 -47.53 -12.61
N GLU A 91 -4.37 -48.09 -11.59
CA GLU A 91 -4.76 -47.58 -10.25
C GLU A 91 -3.69 -47.05 -9.26
N GLY A 92 -4.11 -46.17 -8.32
CA GLY A 92 -3.48 -45.95 -7.01
C GLY A 92 -3.99 -44.68 -6.26
N PRO A 93 -4.33 -44.73 -4.94
CA PRO A 93 -4.95 -43.61 -4.21
C PRO A 93 -3.92 -42.70 -3.51
N ASN A 94 -4.33 -41.44 -3.25
CA ASN A 94 -3.59 -40.32 -2.61
C ASN A 94 -2.65 -39.57 -3.58
N THR A 95 -2.64 -38.25 -3.64
CA THR A 95 -2.96 -37.23 -2.63
C THR A 95 -3.79 -36.11 -3.28
N ALA A 96 -4.79 -35.59 -2.57
CA ALA A 96 -5.33 -34.28 -2.92
C ALA A 96 -4.14 -33.30 -3.08
N PRO A 97 -4.11 -32.45 -4.13
CA PRO A 97 -3.12 -31.40 -4.20
C PRO A 97 -3.18 -30.61 -2.88
N PRO A 98 -2.05 -30.18 -2.31
CA PRO A 98 -2.09 -29.32 -1.14
C PRO A 98 -2.99 -28.15 -1.52
N ILE A 99 -4.13 -28.04 -0.85
CA ILE A 99 -4.95 -26.85 -0.93
C ILE A 99 -4.04 -25.78 -0.40
N ASN A 100 -3.43 -25.01 -1.31
CA ASN A 100 -2.73 -23.80 -0.97
C ASN A 100 -3.80 -22.92 -0.36
N VAL A 101 -3.86 -22.91 0.98
CA VAL A 101 -4.73 -22.00 1.71
C VAL A 101 -4.09 -20.64 1.46
N GLU A 102 -4.49 -19.99 0.35
CA GLU A 102 -4.10 -18.61 0.09
C GLU A 102 -4.31 -17.83 1.39
N SER A 103 -3.24 -17.18 1.87
CA SER A 103 -3.30 -16.39 3.09
C SER A 103 -4.49 -15.45 2.99
N LYS A 104 -5.35 -15.42 4.01
CA LYS A 104 -6.54 -14.55 4.04
C LYS A 104 -6.15 -13.06 3.94
N SER A 105 -4.89 -12.71 4.21
CA SER A 105 -4.37 -11.35 4.06
C SER A 105 -3.93 -11.02 2.63
N LYS A 106 -3.56 -12.04 1.84
CA LYS A 106 -2.99 -11.86 0.49
C LYS A 106 -3.83 -11.00 -0.46
N PRO A 107 -5.17 -11.11 -0.53
CA PRO A 107 -5.98 -10.25 -1.38
C PRO A 107 -5.89 -8.76 -1.01
N PHE A 108 -5.67 -8.43 0.27
CA PHE A 108 -5.57 -7.05 0.74
C PHE A 108 -4.19 -6.47 0.44
N GLU A 109 -3.14 -7.27 0.65
CA GLU A 109 -1.76 -6.91 0.28
C GLU A 109 -1.61 -6.73 -1.24
N LEU A 110 -2.26 -7.59 -2.03
CA LEU A 110 -2.32 -7.50 -3.48
C LEU A 110 -2.86 -6.14 -3.95
N GLU A 111 -3.98 -5.67 -3.40
CA GLU A 111 -4.57 -4.38 -3.82
C GLU A 111 -3.64 -3.21 -3.48
N VAL A 112 -2.94 -3.26 -2.34
CA VAL A 112 -1.93 -2.24 -2.01
C VAL A 112 -0.76 -2.27 -3.01
N VAL A 113 -0.18 -3.44 -3.28
CA VAL A 113 0.91 -3.57 -4.26
C VAL A 113 0.46 -3.12 -5.65
N ARG A 114 -0.77 -3.44 -6.04
CA ARG A 114 -1.34 -3.02 -7.32
C ARG A 114 -1.46 -1.50 -7.40
N MET A 115 -1.92 -0.84 -6.34
CA MET A 115 -1.98 0.63 -6.27
C MET A 115 -0.60 1.27 -6.40
N LEU A 116 0.39 0.75 -5.66
CA LEU A 116 1.76 1.24 -5.72
C LEU A 116 2.39 1.08 -7.12
N LEU A 117 2.20 -0.08 -7.76
CA LEU A 117 2.80 -0.36 -9.07
C LEU A 117 2.09 0.36 -10.23
N ASN A 118 0.76 0.42 -10.24
CA ASN A 118 0.02 0.98 -11.38
C ASN A 118 -0.23 2.48 -11.26
N PHE A 119 -0.34 3.00 -10.04
CA PHE A 119 -0.75 4.39 -9.77
C PHE A 119 0.21 5.12 -8.85
N GLY A 120 1.35 4.53 -8.50
CA GLY A 120 2.25 5.07 -7.50
C GLY A 120 2.71 6.52 -7.73
N GLU A 121 2.91 6.90 -9.00
CA GLU A 121 3.35 8.25 -9.39
C GLU A 121 2.19 9.25 -9.52
N VAL A 122 0.93 8.81 -9.39
CA VAL A 122 -0.22 9.70 -9.50
C VAL A 122 -0.30 10.57 -8.25
N GLU A 123 -0.37 11.88 -8.48
CA GLU A 123 -0.54 12.89 -7.45
C GLU A 123 -2.03 13.25 -7.30
N PHE A 124 -2.48 13.41 -6.06
CA PHE A 124 -3.86 13.76 -5.72
C PHE A 124 -3.92 14.57 -4.43
N ASP A 125 -5.04 15.26 -4.20
CA ASP A 125 -5.35 15.89 -2.90
C ASP A 125 -6.12 14.86 -2.03
N PRO A 126 -5.59 14.41 -0.88
CA PRO A 126 -6.28 13.45 -0.01
C PRO A 126 -7.63 13.96 0.53
N GLU A 127 -7.82 15.28 0.58
CA GLU A 127 -9.07 15.87 1.05
C GLU A 127 -10.18 15.78 -0.01
N ILE A 128 -9.84 15.59 -1.30
CA ILE A 128 -10.82 15.52 -2.39
C ILE A 128 -11.81 14.36 -2.23
N ALA A 129 -11.39 13.27 -1.56
CA ALA A 129 -12.23 12.11 -1.28
C ALA A 129 -13.10 12.28 -0.03
N LYS A 130 -12.87 13.32 0.78
CA LYS A 130 -13.67 13.60 1.98
C LYS A 130 -14.88 14.41 1.56
N VAL A 131 -15.98 13.71 1.31
CA VAL A 131 -17.28 14.34 1.06
C VAL A 131 -17.72 15.07 2.33
N GLU A 132 -17.48 16.38 2.41
CA GLU A 132 -18.18 17.21 3.39
C GLU A 132 -19.62 17.45 2.93
N GLU A 133 -20.55 17.04 3.79
CA GLU A 133 -21.96 17.41 3.71
C GLU A 133 -22.07 18.93 3.83
N SER A 134 -22.03 19.63 2.68
CA SER A 134 -22.41 21.04 2.48
C SER A 134 -22.44 21.89 3.75
N VAL A 135 -21.28 22.23 4.30
CA VAL A 135 -21.15 23.38 5.19
C VAL A 135 -20.50 24.46 4.36
N GLU A 136 -21.21 25.57 4.17
CA GLU A 136 -20.61 26.82 3.67
C GLU A 136 -19.58 27.26 4.72
N VAL A 137 -18.36 26.75 4.62
CA VAL A 137 -17.22 27.25 5.39
C VAL A 137 -16.53 28.28 4.51
N GLU A 138 -16.35 29.48 5.06
CA GLU A 138 -15.57 30.56 4.46
C GLU A 138 -14.24 29.98 3.94
N GLU A 139 -13.95 30.24 2.65
CA GLU A 139 -12.72 29.84 1.97
C GLU A 139 -11.50 30.51 2.65
N GLU A 140 -11.02 29.92 3.74
CA GLU A 140 -9.58 29.97 3.99
C GLU A 140 -8.96 29.11 2.88
N GLU A 141 -8.25 29.75 1.95
CA GLU A 141 -7.40 29.09 0.94
C GLU A 141 -6.33 28.25 1.68
N ALA A 142 -6.73 27.09 2.20
CA ALA A 142 -5.80 26.06 2.58
C ALA A 142 -5.15 25.58 1.28
N GLU A 143 -3.84 25.78 1.14
CA GLU A 143 -3.06 25.18 0.05
C GLU A 143 -3.33 23.67 0.05
N ALA A 144 -4.02 23.18 -0.99
CA ALA A 144 -4.26 21.75 -1.19
C ALA A 144 -2.92 21.02 -1.15
N GLU A 145 -2.77 20.08 -0.21
CA GLU A 145 -1.54 19.31 -0.04
C GLU A 145 -1.58 18.13 -1.02
N ILE A 146 -1.08 18.38 -2.24
CA ILE A 146 -0.96 17.34 -3.26
C ILE A 146 0.08 16.31 -2.82
N ILE A 147 -0.26 15.02 -2.91
CA ILE A 147 0.59 13.89 -2.55
C ILE A 147 0.51 12.74 -3.55
N SER A 148 1.62 12.05 -3.76
CA SER A 148 1.63 10.84 -4.60
C SER A 148 1.01 9.65 -3.87
N VAL A 149 0.47 8.69 -4.64
CA VAL A 149 -0.03 7.40 -4.13
C VAL A 149 1.03 6.66 -3.31
N ILE A 150 2.29 6.65 -3.75
CA ILE A 150 3.38 6.02 -2.99
C ILE A 150 3.53 6.68 -1.62
N GLU A 151 3.70 8.00 -1.58
CA GLU A 151 3.95 8.71 -0.32
C GLU A 151 2.77 8.57 0.65
N PHE A 152 1.54 8.61 0.12
CA PHE A 152 0.33 8.45 0.93
C PHE A 152 0.21 7.04 1.52
N ILE A 153 0.29 6.00 0.69
CA ILE A 153 0.14 4.61 1.13
C ILE A 153 1.31 4.20 2.04
N ILE A 154 2.55 4.45 1.61
CA ILE A 154 3.73 4.01 2.38
C ILE A 154 3.85 4.77 3.70
N GLY A 155 3.59 6.09 3.69
CA GLY A 155 3.62 6.88 4.92
C GLY A 155 2.63 6.38 5.96
N ASP A 156 1.39 6.10 5.54
CA ASP A 156 0.33 5.59 6.42
C ASP A 156 0.62 4.17 6.95
N LEU A 157 1.15 3.26 6.11
CA LEU A 157 1.46 1.89 6.53
C LEU A 157 2.70 1.80 7.42
N LEU A 158 3.68 2.68 7.23
CA LEU A 158 4.86 2.77 8.10
C LEU A 158 4.53 3.35 9.47
N GLU A 159 3.60 4.30 9.55
CA GLU A 159 3.14 4.84 10.84
C GLU A 159 2.53 3.74 11.73
N ASP A 160 1.80 2.80 11.12
CA ASP A 160 1.16 1.68 11.80
C ASP A 160 2.05 0.42 11.93
N GLU A 161 3.32 0.50 11.51
CA GLU A 161 4.28 -0.62 11.50
C GLU A 161 3.70 -1.88 10.80
N ILE A 162 2.97 -1.69 9.69
CA ILE A 162 2.31 -2.79 8.98
C ILE A 162 3.35 -3.65 8.24
N GLU A 163 3.30 -4.96 8.47
CA GLU A 163 4.07 -5.97 7.74
C GLU A 163 3.18 -6.81 6.83
N PHE A 164 3.75 -7.24 5.70
CA PHE A 164 3.09 -8.10 4.73
C PHE A 164 3.49 -9.56 4.92
N ASP A 165 2.51 -10.45 4.82
CA ASP A 165 2.65 -11.89 5.03
C ASP A 165 3.09 -12.62 3.75
N ASP A 166 2.67 -12.13 2.57
CA ASP A 166 3.14 -12.68 1.30
C ASP A 166 4.60 -12.28 1.06
N GLU A 167 5.47 -13.26 0.81
CA GLU A 167 6.90 -13.04 0.66
C GLU A 167 7.23 -12.04 -0.46
N VAL A 168 6.55 -12.13 -1.61
CA VAL A 168 6.85 -11.30 -2.78
C VAL A 168 6.32 -9.88 -2.56
N PHE A 169 5.09 -9.75 -2.04
CA PHE A 169 4.53 -8.44 -1.72
C PHE A 169 5.30 -7.75 -0.59
N SER A 170 5.79 -8.50 0.39
CA SER A 170 6.65 -8.01 1.47
C SER A 170 7.96 -7.44 0.94
N ILE A 171 8.60 -8.08 -0.04
CA ILE A 171 9.81 -7.55 -0.70
C ILE A 171 9.48 -6.21 -1.38
N ILE A 172 8.46 -6.18 -2.23
CA ILE A 172 8.06 -4.98 -2.97
C ILE A 172 7.76 -3.83 -2.01
N TYR A 173 6.93 -4.09 -0.98
CA TYR A 173 6.57 -3.09 0.04
C TYR A 173 7.80 -2.57 0.79
N LYS A 174 8.70 -3.45 1.24
CA LYS A 174 9.91 -3.04 1.98
C LYS A 174 10.85 -2.19 1.14
N GLU A 175 11.00 -2.49 -0.14
CA GLU A 175 11.83 -1.66 -1.03
C GLU A 175 11.20 -0.29 -1.29
N TYR A 176 9.87 -0.21 -1.41
CA TYR A 176 9.16 1.07 -1.42
C TYR A 176 9.37 1.85 -0.13
N ALA A 177 9.21 1.20 1.03
CA ALA A 177 9.42 1.79 2.35
C ALA A 177 10.86 2.31 2.54
N GLU A 178 11.87 1.48 2.23
CA GLU A 178 13.28 1.87 2.32
C GLU A 178 13.58 3.04 1.38
N ALA A 179 13.07 3.02 0.16
CA ALA A 179 13.26 4.15 -0.76
C ALA A 179 12.61 5.42 -0.20
N PHE A 180 11.38 5.33 0.31
CA PHE A 180 10.64 6.45 0.89
C PHE A 180 11.38 7.05 2.09
N GLU A 181 11.88 6.23 3.02
CA GLU A 181 12.70 6.68 4.16
C GLU A 181 14.01 7.36 3.71
N ASN A 182 14.54 6.99 2.55
CA ASN A 182 15.73 7.57 1.93
C ASN A 182 15.44 8.75 0.99
N ASP A 183 14.25 9.35 1.09
CA ASP A 183 13.78 10.44 0.23
C ASP A 183 13.79 10.12 -1.28
N LYS A 184 13.43 8.88 -1.65
CA LYS A 184 13.35 8.40 -3.04
C LYS A 184 12.00 7.75 -3.32
N LEU A 185 11.51 7.91 -4.56
CA LEU A 185 10.35 7.18 -5.06
C LEU A 185 10.78 6.16 -6.11
N LEU A 186 10.54 4.88 -5.81
CA LEU A 186 10.72 3.81 -6.79
C LEU A 186 9.56 3.82 -7.79
N LYS A 187 9.89 3.59 -9.05
CA LYS A 187 8.89 3.43 -10.13
C LYS A 187 8.68 1.95 -10.42
N ALA A 188 7.54 1.60 -10.99
CA ALA A 188 7.23 0.22 -11.36
C ALA A 188 8.32 -0.45 -12.23
N ASN A 189 8.98 0.30 -13.11
CA ASN A 189 10.08 -0.18 -13.95
C ASN A 189 11.28 -0.74 -13.15
N TYR A 190 11.49 -0.28 -11.91
CA TYR A 190 12.50 -0.84 -11.03
C TYR A 190 12.19 -2.32 -10.75
N PHE A 191 10.95 -2.62 -10.35
CA PHE A 191 10.51 -3.97 -10.00
C PHE A 191 10.43 -4.92 -11.22
N VAL A 192 10.13 -4.41 -12.41
CA VAL A 192 10.20 -5.18 -13.67
C VAL A 192 11.62 -5.69 -13.94
N ASN A 193 12.63 -4.96 -13.48
CA ASN A 193 14.05 -5.29 -13.65
C ASN A 193 14.71 -5.77 -12.33
N HIS A 194 13.90 -6.14 -11.33
CA HIS A 194 14.38 -6.57 -10.01
C HIS A 194 15.30 -7.80 -10.09
N GLU A 195 16.19 -8.02 -9.13
CA GLU A 195 17.09 -9.19 -9.13
C GLU A 195 16.36 -10.52 -8.86
N ASP A 196 15.38 -10.51 -7.95
CA ASP A 196 14.49 -11.65 -7.68
C ASP A 196 13.51 -11.85 -8.85
N GLU A 197 13.56 -13.04 -9.45
CA GLU A 197 12.69 -13.45 -10.54
C GLU A 197 11.21 -13.47 -10.16
N ARG A 198 10.90 -13.79 -8.89
CA ARG A 198 9.53 -13.82 -8.38
C ARG A 198 8.92 -12.42 -8.40
N VAL A 199 9.69 -11.42 -7.96
CA VAL A 199 9.28 -10.01 -8.01
C VAL A 199 9.06 -9.57 -9.45
N ARG A 200 10.03 -9.80 -10.35
CA ARG A 200 9.88 -9.42 -11.78
C ARG A 200 8.62 -10.02 -12.39
N LYS A 201 8.37 -11.32 -12.16
CA LYS A 201 7.21 -12.03 -12.69
C LYS A 201 5.91 -11.45 -12.14
N THR A 202 5.79 -11.33 -10.81
CA THR A 202 4.60 -10.77 -10.16
C THR A 202 4.34 -9.34 -10.61
N THR A 203 5.35 -8.48 -10.68
CA THR A 203 5.19 -7.12 -11.22
C THR A 203 4.74 -7.13 -12.67
N GLY A 204 5.33 -7.97 -13.52
CA GLY A 204 4.93 -8.10 -14.92
C GLY A 204 3.46 -8.53 -15.09
N ASP A 205 3.03 -9.52 -14.31
CA ASP A 205 1.65 -10.01 -14.30
C ASP A 205 0.68 -8.89 -13.85
N LEU A 206 0.97 -8.18 -12.76
CA LEU A 206 0.11 -7.11 -12.23
C LEU A 206 0.01 -5.88 -13.15
N LEU A 207 1.10 -5.54 -13.85
CA LEU A 207 1.09 -4.46 -14.84
C LEU A 207 0.32 -4.88 -16.10
N ALA A 208 0.44 -6.14 -16.53
CA ALA A 208 -0.30 -6.67 -17.68
C ALA A 208 -1.81 -6.80 -17.39
N GLU A 209 -2.18 -7.23 -16.19
CA GLU A 209 -3.58 -7.34 -15.75
C GLU A 209 -4.32 -6.00 -15.77
N ASN A 210 -3.61 -4.89 -15.51
CA ASN A 210 -4.16 -3.54 -15.66
C ASN A 210 -4.50 -3.17 -17.12
N HIS A 211 -3.90 -3.83 -18.10
CA HIS A 211 -4.25 -3.68 -19.51
C HIS A 211 -5.34 -4.67 -19.97
N SER A 212 -5.51 -5.80 -19.27
CA SER A 212 -6.54 -6.83 -19.54
C SER A 212 -7.66 -6.79 -18.51
N LEU A 213 -8.28 -5.62 -18.33
CA LEU A 213 -9.27 -5.39 -17.28
C LEU A 213 -10.53 -6.25 -17.51
N SER A 214 -10.78 -7.22 -16.63
CA SER A 214 -12.00 -8.04 -16.64
C SER A 214 -13.19 -7.24 -16.07
N PRO A 215 -14.35 -7.17 -16.77
CA PRO A 215 -15.61 -6.55 -16.33
C PRO A 215 -16.06 -6.84 -14.89
N LEU A 216 -15.68 -7.99 -14.33
CA LEU A 216 -16.11 -8.45 -13.00
C LEU A 216 -15.34 -7.81 -11.83
N TRP A 217 -14.11 -7.36 -12.05
CA TRP A 217 -13.37 -6.57 -11.05
C TRP A 217 -13.99 -5.17 -10.92
N PHE A 218 -14.42 -4.59 -12.05
CA PHE A 218 -15.13 -3.31 -12.10
C PHE A 218 -16.48 -3.33 -11.35
N GLU A 219 -17.23 -4.44 -11.42
CA GLU A 219 -18.49 -4.59 -10.67
C GLU A 219 -18.25 -4.79 -9.16
N LYS A 220 -17.16 -5.45 -8.77
CA LYS A 220 -16.87 -5.77 -7.36
C LYS A 220 -16.20 -4.62 -6.59
N HIS A 221 -15.42 -3.77 -7.28
CA HIS A 221 -14.66 -2.68 -6.67
C HIS A 221 -15.03 -1.28 -7.18
N GLN A 222 -15.97 -1.14 -8.14
CA GLN A 222 -16.47 0.15 -8.67
C GLN A 222 -15.40 1.22 -8.97
N ILE A 223 -14.23 0.79 -9.44
CA ILE A 223 -13.10 1.66 -9.73
C ILE A 223 -12.81 1.53 -11.22
N SER A 224 -13.27 2.51 -12.02
CA SER A 224 -12.96 2.60 -13.44
C SER A 224 -11.82 3.58 -13.62
N ILE A 225 -10.59 3.11 -13.41
CA ILE A 225 -9.37 3.92 -13.58
C ILE A 225 -8.99 3.83 -15.06
N THR A 226 -8.98 4.98 -15.75
CA THR A 226 -8.61 5.09 -17.16
C THR A 226 -7.38 6.00 -17.28
N PRO A 227 -6.62 6.02 -18.38
CA PRO A 227 -5.41 6.84 -18.52
C PRO A 227 -5.60 8.37 -18.34
N GLU A 228 -6.85 8.82 -18.18
CA GLU A 228 -7.29 10.23 -18.01
C GLU A 228 -7.77 10.53 -16.57
N ASN A 229 -7.46 9.65 -15.60
CA ASN A 229 -7.98 9.58 -14.21
C ASN A 229 -8.50 10.85 -13.53
N ASP A 230 -9.70 10.72 -12.98
CA ASP A 230 -10.24 11.59 -11.94
C ASP A 230 -9.48 11.35 -10.63
N THR A 231 -8.78 12.37 -10.13
CA THR A 231 -7.97 12.32 -8.89
C THR A 231 -8.81 11.92 -7.67
N GLU A 232 -10.13 12.11 -7.71
CA GLU A 232 -11.07 11.63 -6.68
C GLU A 232 -11.12 10.10 -6.59
N VAL A 233 -11.13 9.41 -7.73
CA VAL A 233 -11.20 7.94 -7.78
C VAL A 233 -9.93 7.33 -7.22
N VAL A 234 -8.78 7.93 -7.52
CA VAL A 234 -7.48 7.49 -6.99
C VAL A 234 -7.40 7.71 -5.49
N ALA A 235 -7.82 8.88 -5.01
CA ALA A 235 -7.88 9.18 -3.58
C ALA A 235 -8.74 8.16 -2.83
N ARG A 236 -9.96 7.89 -3.32
CA ARG A 236 -10.86 6.88 -2.74
C ARG A 236 -10.24 5.48 -2.73
N ALA A 237 -9.63 5.05 -3.83
CA ALA A 237 -8.98 3.75 -3.94
C ALA A 237 -7.82 3.59 -2.94
N CYS A 238 -7.05 4.65 -2.71
CA CYS A 238 -6.00 4.66 -1.70
C CYS A 238 -6.58 4.42 -0.29
N PHE A 239 -7.61 5.16 0.12
CA PHE A 239 -8.27 4.94 1.41
C PHE A 239 -8.86 3.53 1.53
N GLU A 240 -9.51 3.03 0.48
CA GLU A 240 -10.13 1.70 0.47
C GLU A 240 -9.10 0.59 0.66
N CYS A 241 -7.97 0.61 -0.07
CA CYS A 241 -6.96 -0.44 0.03
C CYS A 241 -6.26 -0.42 1.41
N ILE A 242 -5.91 0.76 1.91
CA ILE A 242 -5.29 0.94 3.23
C ILE A 242 -6.22 0.42 4.32
N TYR A 243 -7.47 0.90 4.37
CA TYR A 243 -8.40 0.53 5.43
C TYR A 243 -8.75 -0.95 5.38
N SER A 244 -8.92 -1.52 4.17
CA SER A 244 -9.20 -2.94 4.03
C SER A 244 -8.05 -3.80 4.57
N LEU A 245 -6.80 -3.41 4.31
CA LEU A 245 -5.62 -4.08 4.86
C LEU A 245 -5.57 -3.94 6.40
N LYS A 246 -5.74 -2.74 6.94
CA LYS A 246 -5.72 -2.50 8.40
C LYS A 246 -6.84 -3.28 9.12
N ILE A 247 -8.05 -3.29 8.57
CA ILE A 247 -9.18 -4.06 9.10
C ILE A 247 -8.87 -5.57 9.09
N ASN A 248 -8.21 -6.06 8.04
CA ASN A 248 -7.77 -7.45 7.97
C ASN A 248 -6.72 -7.77 9.05
N LYS A 249 -5.65 -6.98 9.17
CA LYS A 249 -4.61 -7.17 10.19
C LYS A 249 -5.18 -7.11 11.61
N ILE A 250 -6.09 -6.16 11.88
CA ILE A 250 -6.80 -6.10 13.18
C ILE A 250 -7.67 -7.33 13.42
N SER A 251 -8.34 -7.86 12.40
CA SER A 251 -9.11 -9.10 12.52
C SER A 251 -8.24 -10.29 12.92
N GLU A 252 -7.04 -10.38 12.34
CA GLU A 252 -6.08 -11.43 12.66
C GLU A 252 -5.52 -11.28 14.08
N MET A 253 -5.15 -10.05 14.49
CA MET A 253 -4.74 -9.76 15.86
C MET A 253 -5.82 -10.14 16.87
N LYS A 254 -7.07 -9.78 16.63
CA LYS A 254 -8.22 -10.16 17.48
C LYS A 254 -8.38 -11.67 17.58
N LYS A 255 -8.28 -12.38 16.45
CA LYS A 255 -8.36 -13.84 16.42
C LYS A 255 -7.23 -14.48 17.24
N ASN A 256 -6.01 -13.96 17.13
CA ASN A 256 -4.86 -14.44 17.89
C ASN A 256 -5.02 -14.20 19.40
N LEU A 257 -5.57 -13.05 19.80
CA LEU A 257 -5.92 -12.77 21.19
C LEU A 257 -6.97 -13.77 21.72
N LEU A 258 -8.04 -14.03 20.98
CA LEU A 258 -9.05 -15.01 21.39
C LEU A 258 -8.49 -16.43 21.48
N ALA A 259 -7.61 -16.82 20.54
CA ALA A 259 -6.91 -18.09 20.59
C ALA A 259 -6.01 -18.20 21.83
N SER A 260 -5.35 -17.10 22.22
CA SER A 260 -4.53 -17.07 23.43
C SER A 260 -5.35 -17.29 24.71
N ILE A 261 -6.58 -16.76 24.80
CA ILE A 261 -7.48 -16.99 25.96
C ILE A 261 -7.83 -18.47 26.13
N ALA A 262 -7.91 -19.23 25.03
CA ALA A 262 -8.24 -20.65 25.07
C ALA A 262 -7.10 -21.54 25.61
N VAL A 263 -5.91 -20.98 25.83
CA VAL A 263 -4.75 -21.71 26.38
C VAL A 263 -4.95 -21.98 27.87
N GLN A 264 -4.77 -23.24 28.28
CA GLN A 264 -4.87 -23.64 29.68
C GLN A 264 -3.74 -23.02 30.52
N GLY A 265 -4.07 -22.54 31.73
CA GLY A 265 -3.08 -22.04 32.69
C GLY A 265 -2.95 -20.52 32.81
N LEU A 266 -3.77 -19.74 32.10
CA LEU A 266 -3.83 -18.28 32.26
C LEU A 266 -4.48 -17.88 33.60
N SER A 267 -3.91 -16.87 34.27
CA SER A 267 -4.53 -16.25 35.42
C SER A 267 -5.74 -15.40 35.01
N VAL A 268 -6.64 -15.10 35.95
CA VAL A 268 -7.79 -14.21 35.74
C VAL A 268 -7.34 -12.82 35.27
N GLU A 269 -6.21 -12.33 35.78
CA GLU A 269 -5.62 -11.04 35.39
C GLU A 269 -5.15 -11.06 33.94
N GLN A 270 -4.41 -12.10 33.53
CA GLN A 270 -3.96 -12.26 32.14
C GLN A 270 -5.13 -12.39 31.16
N GLN A 271 -6.19 -13.11 31.55
CA GLN A 271 -7.42 -13.20 30.75
C GLN A 271 -8.08 -11.84 30.59
N ASN A 272 -8.16 -11.05 31.67
CA ASN A 272 -8.71 -9.69 31.62
C ASN A 272 -7.89 -8.76 30.72
N ASP A 273 -6.56 -8.81 30.79
CA ASP A 273 -5.68 -8.00 29.95
C ASP A 273 -5.90 -8.30 28.46
N ILE A 274 -6.04 -9.58 28.09
CA ILE A 274 -6.32 -9.98 26.72
C ILE A 274 -7.69 -9.44 26.27
N LEU A 275 -8.71 -9.50 27.12
CA LEU A 275 -10.04 -8.97 26.81
C LEU A 275 -10.04 -7.44 26.66
N VAL A 276 -9.24 -6.72 27.45
CA VAL A 276 -9.06 -5.27 27.29
C VAL A 276 -8.42 -4.95 25.95
N LYS A 277 -7.33 -5.65 25.57
CA LYS A 277 -6.70 -5.49 24.25
C LYS A 277 -7.67 -5.79 23.11
N TYR A 278 -8.44 -6.88 23.21
CA TYR A 278 -9.44 -7.24 22.22
C TYR A 278 -10.48 -6.12 22.03
N ARG A 279 -10.98 -5.53 23.12
CA ARG A 279 -11.95 -4.42 23.05
C ARG A 279 -11.36 -3.18 22.39
N ASN A 280 -10.08 -2.89 22.61
CA ASN A 280 -9.41 -1.76 21.95
C ASN A 280 -9.31 -2.01 20.43
N TYR A 281 -8.88 -3.20 20.02
CA TYR A 281 -8.86 -3.58 18.60
C TYR A 281 -10.26 -3.55 17.96
N ASP A 282 -11.29 -3.97 18.69
CA ASP A 282 -12.68 -3.91 18.22
C ASP A 282 -13.14 -2.47 17.97
N LYS A 283 -12.79 -1.53 18.85
CA LYS A 283 -13.07 -0.09 18.65
C LYS A 283 -12.35 0.46 17.42
N MET A 284 -11.04 0.23 17.29
CA MET A 284 -10.27 0.69 16.13
C MET A 284 -10.81 0.11 14.82
N GLN A 285 -11.18 -1.18 14.81
CA GLN A 285 -11.82 -1.79 13.65
C GLN A 285 -13.16 -1.13 13.29
N ASN A 286 -13.98 -0.76 14.28
CA ASN A 286 -15.24 -0.05 14.02
C ASN A 286 -15.00 1.35 13.45
N GLU A 287 -14.00 2.08 13.94
CA GLU A 287 -13.61 3.40 13.42
C GLU A 287 -13.15 3.30 11.96
N LEU A 288 -12.32 2.32 11.63
CA LEU A 288 -11.89 2.07 10.25
C LEU A 288 -13.05 1.65 9.34
N ASN A 289 -13.99 0.81 9.82
CA ASN A 289 -15.19 0.46 9.06
C ASN A 289 -16.08 1.66 8.78
N VAL A 290 -16.23 2.59 9.74
CA VAL A 290 -16.96 3.84 9.53
C VAL A 290 -16.25 4.70 8.50
N GLY A 291 -14.92 4.83 8.61
CA GLY A 291 -14.10 5.53 7.62
C GLY A 291 -14.28 4.94 6.22
N LEU A 292 -14.13 3.62 6.08
CA LEU A 292 -14.30 2.90 4.82
C LEU A 292 -15.71 3.09 4.25
N GLY A 293 -16.74 3.07 5.10
CA GLY A 293 -18.12 3.33 4.70
C GLY A 293 -18.36 4.73 4.13
N ARG A 294 -17.61 5.75 4.59
CA ARG A 294 -17.68 7.11 4.03
C ARG A 294 -17.12 7.19 2.61
N PHE A 295 -16.09 6.41 2.32
CA PHE A 295 -15.46 6.35 1.01
C PHE A 295 -16.28 5.48 0.03
N ILE A 296 -16.85 4.36 0.49
CA ILE A 296 -17.70 3.48 -0.34
C ILE A 296 -19.11 4.07 -0.57
N GLY A 297 -19.60 4.92 0.35
CA GLY A 297 -21.00 5.38 0.40
C GLY A 297 -21.45 6.38 -0.66
N GLY A 298 -20.57 6.82 -1.56
CA GLY A 298 -20.90 7.76 -2.64
C GLY A 298 -21.53 7.08 -3.86
N LYS A 299 -22.74 6.51 -3.74
CA LYS A 299 -23.74 6.31 -4.82
C LYS A 299 -24.95 5.49 -4.33
N SER A 300 -26.08 6.16 -4.11
CA SER A 300 -27.43 5.63 -4.36
C SER A 300 -28.08 6.50 -5.42
#